data_AF-A0A7Y1Z019-F1
#
_entry.id   AF-A0A7Y1Z019-F1
#
_cell.length_a   1.000
_cell.length_b   1.000
_cell.length_c   1.000
_cell.angle_alpha   90.00
_cell.angle_beta   90.00
_cell.angle_gamma   90.00
#
_symmetry.space_group_name_H-M   'P 1'
#
loop_
_entity.id
_entity.type
_entity.pdbx_description
1 polymer ?
#
loop_
_entity_poly.entity_id
_entity_poly.type
_entity_poly.pdbx_seq_one_letter_code
_entity_poly.pdbx_strand_id
1 'polypeptide(L)'
;MNETLFVFEGRPFTILETAAGGAGLIVFLLVILTIMVIAGQRRRARSRRDLEDQLRFMAQAHGELTGRVRMLAEAATNGQTALKRSLDERLDIVSQRLGQNLTETAMRTGENLNRLNERLAVIDTAQRNLTELSSRVVGLQEILANKQARGAFGQGRMEAIVADGLPTGAYSFQHT
;
A
#
# COMPACT_ATOMS: atom_id res chain seq x y z
N MET A 1 -27.73 -113.24 -12.58
CA MET A 1 -27.34 -112.56 -13.83
C MET A 1 -26.58 -111.30 -13.45
N ASN A 2 -25.25 -111.33 -13.51
CA ASN A 2 -24.42 -110.13 -13.32
C ASN A 2 -24.00 -109.65 -14.71
N GLU A 3 -24.65 -108.59 -15.21
CA GLU A 3 -24.32 -107.98 -16.49
C GLU A 3 -23.00 -107.22 -16.38
N THR A 4 -21.98 -107.70 -17.09
CA THR A 4 -20.67 -107.07 -17.26
C THR A 4 -20.71 -106.22 -18.52
N LEU A 5 -20.54 -104.90 -18.38
CA LEU A 5 -20.66 -103.96 -19.49
C LEU A 5 -19.33 -103.64 -20.20
N PHE A 6 -18.16 -103.87 -19.58
CA PHE A 6 -16.86 -103.65 -20.23
C PHE A 6 -15.75 -104.53 -19.62
N VAL A 7 -14.90 -105.14 -20.47
CA VAL A 7 -13.67 -105.85 -20.07
C VAL A 7 -12.48 -105.05 -20.58
N PHE A 8 -11.67 -104.54 -19.67
CA PHE A 8 -10.39 -103.90 -19.99
C PHE A 8 -9.29 -104.60 -19.17
N GLU A 9 -8.22 -105.04 -19.85
CA GLU A 9 -7.10 -105.81 -19.29
C GLU A 9 -7.48 -107.06 -18.44
N GLY A 10 -8.48 -107.83 -18.87
CA GLY A 10 -8.73 -109.17 -18.31
C GLY A 10 -9.33 -109.19 -16.89
N ARG A 11 -9.81 -108.06 -16.35
CA ARG A 11 -10.65 -108.02 -15.15
C ARG A 11 -12.10 -107.65 -15.51
N PRO A 12 -13.11 -108.46 -15.14
CA PRO A 12 -14.51 -108.13 -15.42
C PRO A 12 -14.95 -106.99 -14.49
N PHE A 13 -15.18 -105.80 -15.05
CA PHE A 13 -15.72 -104.67 -14.31
C PHE A 13 -17.24 -104.79 -14.20
N THR A 14 -17.75 -104.81 -12.97
CA THR A 14 -19.19 -104.87 -12.68
C THR A 14 -19.83 -103.47 -12.68
N ILE A 15 -21.13 -103.37 -12.97
CA ILE A 15 -21.91 -102.10 -12.97
C ILE A 15 -21.75 -101.33 -11.64
N LEU A 16 -21.58 -102.05 -10.53
CA LEU A 16 -21.39 -101.48 -9.20
C LEU A 16 -20.05 -100.74 -9.06
N GLU A 17 -18.98 -101.27 -9.66
CA GLU A 17 -17.62 -100.71 -9.55
C GLU A 17 -17.47 -99.44 -10.39
N THR A 18 -18.06 -99.40 -11.59
CA THR A 18 -18.07 -98.20 -12.44
C THR A 18 -18.94 -97.09 -11.85
N ALA A 19 -20.09 -97.44 -11.25
CA ALA A 19 -20.94 -96.48 -10.53
C ALA A 19 -20.25 -95.90 -9.29
N ALA A 20 -19.55 -96.72 -8.51
CA ALA A 20 -18.80 -96.27 -7.33
C ALA A 20 -17.62 -95.34 -7.71
N GLY A 21 -16.89 -95.66 -8.79
CA GLY A 21 -15.84 -94.79 -9.32
C GLY A 21 -16.35 -93.44 -9.80
N GLY A 22 -17.50 -93.42 -10.50
CA GLY A 22 -18.17 -92.19 -10.93
C GLY A 22 -18.62 -91.31 -9.77
N ALA A 23 -19.22 -91.91 -8.73
CA ALA A 23 -19.62 -91.19 -7.53
C ALA A 23 -18.42 -90.58 -6.78
N GLY A 24 -17.31 -91.33 -6.68
CA GLY A 24 -16.06 -90.84 -6.08
C GLY A 24 -15.47 -89.66 -6.85
N LEU A 25 -15.47 -89.72 -8.19
CA LEU A 25 -15.01 -88.63 -9.04
C LEU A 25 -15.86 -87.36 -8.86
N ILE A 26 -17.19 -87.50 -8.77
CA ILE A 26 -18.11 -86.38 -8.55
C ILE A 26 -17.85 -85.73 -7.19
N VAL A 27 -17.70 -86.52 -6.13
CA VAL A 27 -17.38 -86.00 -4.79
C VAL A 27 -16.02 -85.29 -4.80
N PHE A 28 -15.01 -85.87 -5.45
CA PHE A 28 -13.69 -85.25 -5.58
C PHE A 28 -13.75 -83.91 -6.32
N LEU A 29 -14.50 -83.83 -7.43
CA LEU A 29 -14.72 -82.59 -8.18
C LEU A 29 -15.48 -81.54 -7.36
N LEU A 30 -16.48 -81.94 -6.57
CA LEU A 30 -17.21 -81.04 -5.67
C LEU A 30 -16.31 -80.50 -4.54
N VAL A 31 -15.41 -81.33 -4.01
CA VAL A 31 -14.41 -80.90 -3.02
C VAL A 31 -13.42 -79.90 -3.64
N ILE A 32 -12.93 -80.15 -4.85
CA ILE A 32 -12.07 -79.20 -5.56
C ILE A 32 -12.81 -77.88 -5.83
N LEU A 33 -14.06 -77.95 -6.28
CA LEU A 33 -14.88 -76.77 -6.57
C LEU A 33 -15.11 -75.94 -5.30
N THR A 34 -15.44 -76.57 -4.18
CA THR A 34 -15.64 -75.88 -2.89
C THR A 34 -14.35 -75.25 -2.38
N ILE A 35 -13.21 -75.94 -2.49
CA ILE A 35 -11.90 -75.37 -2.16
C ILE A 35 -11.58 -74.17 -3.05
N MET A 36 -11.86 -74.25 -4.36
CA MET A 36 -11.61 -73.16 -5.31
C MET A 36 -12.51 -71.95 -5.03
N VAL A 37 -13.77 -72.17 -4.67
CA VAL A 37 -14.72 -71.11 -4.28
C VAL A 37 -14.29 -70.46 -2.96
N ILE A 38 -13.91 -71.23 -1.94
CA ILE A 38 -13.44 -70.70 -0.65
C ILE A 38 -12.12 -69.93 -0.83
N ALA A 39 -11.17 -70.47 -1.61
CA ALA A 39 -9.92 -69.80 -1.92
C ALA A 39 -10.14 -68.52 -2.76
N GLY A 40 -11.06 -68.57 -3.73
CA GLY A 40 -11.45 -67.42 -4.55
C GLY A 40 -12.15 -66.32 -3.76
N GLN A 41 -13.05 -66.69 -2.83
CA GLN A 41 -13.70 -65.76 -1.92
C GLN A 41 -12.71 -65.10 -0.96
N ARG A 42 -11.75 -65.87 -0.42
CA ARG A 42 -10.68 -65.32 0.44
C ARG A 42 -9.80 -64.31 -0.31
N ARG A 43 -9.48 -64.58 -1.59
CA ARG A 43 -8.74 -63.63 -2.44
C ARG A 43 -9.56 -62.36 -2.72
N ARG A 44 -10.84 -62.51 -3.07
CA ARG A 44 -11.75 -61.36 -3.30
C ARG A 44 -11.96 -60.52 -2.04
N ALA A 45 -12.08 -61.15 -0.88
CA ALA A 45 -12.22 -60.45 0.40
C ALA A 45 -10.97 -59.65 0.76
N ARG A 46 -9.77 -60.15 0.43
CA ARG A 46 -8.51 -59.39 0.59
C ARG A 46 -8.47 -58.17 -0.34
N SER A 47 -8.74 -58.34 -1.64
CA SER A 47 -8.79 -57.19 -2.56
C SER A 47 -9.83 -56.13 -2.18
N ARG A 48 -10.99 -56.53 -1.65
CA ARG A 48 -12.00 -55.58 -1.16
C ARG A 48 -11.49 -54.78 0.03
N ARG A 49 -10.83 -55.43 0.99
CA ARG A 49 -10.24 -54.75 2.15
C ARG A 49 -9.14 -53.77 1.73
N ASP A 50 -8.25 -54.18 0.83
CA ASP A 50 -7.17 -53.31 0.34
C ASP A 50 -7.74 -52.05 -0.36
N LEU A 51 -8.81 -52.22 -1.16
CA LEU A 51 -9.50 -51.11 -1.81
C LEU A 51 -10.20 -50.19 -0.79
N GLU A 52 -10.87 -50.75 0.22
CA GLU A 52 -11.50 -50.00 1.30
C GLU A 52 -10.48 -49.19 2.11
N ASP A 53 -9.31 -49.77 2.39
CA ASP A 53 -8.23 -49.09 3.10
C ASP A 53 -7.62 -47.96 2.26
N GLN A 54 -7.42 -48.15 0.96
CA GLN A 54 -7.01 -47.09 0.04
C GLN A 54 -8.03 -45.94 -0.02
N LEU A 55 -9.33 -46.27 -0.10
CA LEU A 55 -10.40 -45.27 -0.11
C LEU A 55 -10.47 -44.50 1.22
N ARG A 56 -10.29 -45.17 2.35
CA ARG A 56 -10.22 -44.53 3.68
C ARG A 56 -9.03 -43.60 3.79
N PHE A 57 -7.85 -44.04 3.33
CA PHE A 57 -6.64 -43.21 3.32
C PHE A 57 -6.84 -41.97 2.42
N MET A 58 -7.38 -42.14 1.21
CA MET A 58 -7.71 -41.03 0.33
C MET A 58 -8.73 -40.08 0.97
N ALA A 59 -9.80 -40.59 1.59
CA ALA A 59 -10.81 -39.75 2.23
C ALA A 59 -10.21 -38.94 3.41
N GLN A 60 -9.32 -39.52 4.19
CA GLN A 60 -8.60 -38.84 5.26
C GLN A 60 -7.64 -37.76 4.70
N ALA A 61 -6.85 -38.10 3.68
CA ALA A 61 -5.95 -37.14 3.03
C ALA A 61 -6.73 -35.97 2.40
N HIS A 62 -7.88 -36.25 1.77
CA HIS A 62 -8.78 -35.21 1.27
C HIS A 62 -9.32 -34.33 2.40
N GLY A 63 -9.76 -34.90 3.52
CA GLY A 63 -10.23 -34.14 4.68
C GLY A 63 -9.15 -33.23 5.27
N GLU A 64 -7.93 -33.73 5.39
CA GLU A 64 -6.79 -32.93 5.85
C GLU A 64 -6.46 -31.79 4.89
N LEU A 65 -6.46 -32.04 3.58
CA LEU A 65 -6.23 -31.01 2.56
C LEU A 65 -7.34 -29.95 2.59
N THR A 66 -8.61 -30.35 2.67
CA THR A 66 -9.72 -29.41 2.80
C THR A 66 -9.60 -28.58 4.07
N GLY A 67 -9.18 -29.18 5.19
CA GLY A 67 -8.90 -28.48 6.43
C GLY A 67 -7.78 -27.43 6.27
N ARG A 68 -6.65 -27.81 5.66
CA ARG A 68 -5.53 -26.90 5.38
C ARG A 68 -5.94 -25.76 4.44
N VAL A 69 -6.68 -26.05 3.38
CA VAL A 69 -7.19 -25.03 2.44
C VAL A 69 -8.12 -24.06 3.15
N ARG A 70 -9.00 -24.55 4.04
CA ARG A 70 -9.87 -23.70 4.85
C ARG A 70 -9.09 -22.80 5.79
N MET A 71 -8.08 -23.34 6.50
CA MET A 71 -7.20 -22.54 7.35
C MET A 71 -6.44 -21.47 6.55
N LEU A 72 -5.95 -21.81 5.35
CA LEU A 72 -5.31 -20.84 4.46
C LEU A 72 -6.28 -19.74 4.01
N ALA A 73 -7.51 -20.10 3.66
CA ALA A 73 -8.55 -19.13 3.31
C ALA A 73 -8.87 -18.20 4.49
N GLU A 74 -9.05 -18.75 5.69
CA GLU A 74 -9.30 -17.97 6.92
C GLU A 74 -8.11 -17.05 7.25
N ALA A 75 -6.88 -17.54 7.16
CA ALA A 75 -5.67 -16.73 7.36
C ALA A 75 -5.54 -15.60 6.32
N ALA A 76 -5.83 -15.88 5.05
CA ALA A 76 -5.81 -14.88 3.99
C ALA A 76 -6.87 -13.79 4.21
N THR A 77 -8.11 -14.17 4.56
CA THR A 77 -9.18 -13.21 4.87
C THR A 77 -8.86 -12.37 6.10
N ASN A 78 -8.30 -12.97 7.15
CA ASN A 78 -7.87 -12.25 8.34
C ASN A 78 -6.75 -11.25 8.02
N GLY A 79 -5.75 -11.66 7.23
CA GLY A 79 -4.66 -10.79 6.77
C GLY A 79 -5.16 -9.63 5.92
N GLN A 80 -6.08 -9.88 4.98
CA GLN A 80 -6.71 -8.82 4.18
C GLN A 80 -7.47 -7.82 5.04
N THR A 81 -8.22 -8.30 6.04
CA THR A 81 -8.98 -7.44 6.95
C THR A 81 -8.06 -6.59 7.82
N ALA A 82 -6.98 -7.18 8.34
CA ALA A 82 -5.97 -6.45 9.11
C ALA A 82 -5.26 -5.39 8.27
N LEU A 83 -4.90 -5.72 7.02
CA LEU A 83 -4.31 -4.77 6.07
C LEU A 83 -5.27 -3.62 5.78
N LYS A 84 -6.54 -3.92 5.48
CA LYS A 84 -7.56 -2.89 5.22
C LYS A 84 -7.69 -1.94 6.41
N ARG A 85 -7.80 -2.47 7.63
CA ARG A 85 -7.86 -1.64 8.86
C ARG A 85 -6.62 -0.76 9.03
N SER A 86 -5.43 -1.32 8.80
CA SER A 86 -4.19 -0.52 8.91
C SER A 86 -4.09 0.55 7.82
N LEU A 87 -4.59 0.28 6.61
CA LEU A 87 -4.65 1.27 5.55
C LEU A 87 -5.65 2.37 5.89
N ASP A 88 -6.86 2.02 6.33
CA ASP A 88 -7.89 3.00 6.73
C ASP A 88 -7.36 3.91 7.86
N GLU A 89 -6.72 3.33 8.89
CA GLU A 89 -6.11 4.09 9.99
C GLU A 89 -4.97 5.01 9.52
N ARG A 90 -4.08 4.50 8.66
CA ARG A 90 -3.00 5.33 8.09
C ARG A 90 -3.54 6.45 7.22
N LEU A 91 -4.57 6.18 6.41
CA LEU A 91 -5.20 7.17 5.54
C LEU A 91 -5.89 8.26 6.37
N ASP A 92 -6.56 7.90 7.46
CA ASP A 92 -7.18 8.85 8.37
C ASP A 92 -6.13 9.76 9.04
N ILE A 93 -5.05 9.18 9.56
CA ILE A 93 -3.93 9.93 10.14
C ILE A 93 -3.28 10.86 9.10
N VAL A 94 -3.03 10.36 7.89
CA VAL A 94 -2.44 11.15 6.80
C VAL A 94 -3.37 12.29 6.41
N SER A 95 -4.67 12.04 6.27
CA SER A 95 -5.69 13.04 5.95
C SER A 95 -5.73 14.14 7.02
N GLN A 96 -5.77 13.76 8.29
CA GLN A 96 -5.79 14.71 9.40
C GLN A 96 -4.51 15.55 9.46
N ARG A 97 -3.34 14.93 9.34
CA ARG A 97 -2.05 15.63 9.34
C ARG A 97 -1.89 16.56 8.14
N LEU A 98 -2.32 16.12 6.96
CA LEU A 98 -2.33 16.97 5.76
C LEU A 98 -3.25 18.17 5.95
N GLY A 99 -4.46 17.95 6.48
CA GLY A 99 -5.39 19.03 6.82
C GLY A 99 -4.77 20.08 7.74
N GLN A 100 -4.18 19.65 8.85
CA GLN A 100 -3.51 20.55 9.79
C GLN A 100 -2.33 21.30 9.15
N ASN A 101 -1.45 20.58 8.43
CA ASN A 101 -0.29 21.19 7.78
C ASN A 101 -0.69 22.20 6.69
N LEU A 102 -1.75 21.91 5.92
CA LEU A 102 -2.26 22.83 4.90
C LEU A 102 -2.83 24.09 5.55
N THR A 103 -3.62 23.96 6.62
CA THR A 103 -4.13 25.11 7.37
C THR A 103 -3.01 25.94 7.96
N GLU A 104 -2.01 25.32 8.60
CA GLU A 104 -0.85 26.01 9.17
C GLU A 104 -0.03 26.73 8.08
N THR A 105 0.22 26.06 6.96
CA THR A 105 0.94 26.63 5.82
C THR A 105 0.17 27.81 5.22
N ALA A 106 -1.15 27.71 5.09
CA ALA A 106 -2.00 28.80 4.62
C ALA A 106 -1.94 30.02 5.56
N MET A 107 -2.02 29.80 6.88
CA MET A 107 -1.88 30.87 7.88
C MET A 107 -0.51 31.56 7.81
N ARG A 108 0.58 30.78 7.81
CA ARG A 108 1.95 31.32 7.71
C ARG A 108 2.16 32.07 6.40
N THR A 109 1.61 31.58 5.30
CA THR A 109 1.66 32.25 4.00
C THR A 109 0.89 33.58 4.05
N GLY A 110 -0.31 33.60 4.62
CA GLY A 110 -1.08 34.83 4.83
C GLY A 110 -0.34 35.86 5.68
N GLU A 111 0.27 35.43 6.79
CA GLU A 111 1.09 36.31 7.64
C GLU A 111 2.30 36.89 6.88
N ASN A 112 2.99 36.07 6.10
CA ASN A 112 4.11 36.52 5.27
C ASN A 112 3.65 37.51 4.19
N LEU A 113 2.51 37.25 3.53
CA LEU A 113 1.93 38.18 2.57
C LEU A 113 1.53 39.52 3.22
N ASN A 114 1.01 39.50 4.44
CA ASN A 114 0.71 40.72 5.19
C ASN A 114 1.99 41.51 5.51
N ARG A 115 3.05 40.84 5.99
CA ARG A 115 4.36 41.47 6.22
C ARG A 115 4.96 42.05 4.94
N LEU A 116 4.78 41.37 3.81
CA LEU A 116 5.22 41.87 2.50
C LEU A 116 4.42 43.13 2.10
N ASN A 117 3.11 43.15 2.31
CA ASN A 117 2.29 44.35 2.06
C ASN A 117 2.72 45.53 2.94
N GLU A 118 3.00 45.30 4.23
CA GLU A 118 3.50 46.34 5.13
C GLU A 118 4.86 46.90 4.66
N ARG A 119 5.78 46.02 4.27
CA ARG A 119 7.07 46.42 3.71
C ARG A 119 6.92 47.20 2.40
N LEU A 120 5.98 46.81 1.53
CA LEU A 120 5.70 47.54 0.30
C LEU A 120 5.15 48.94 0.58
N ALA A 121 4.29 49.09 1.59
CA ALA A 121 3.81 50.41 2.02
C ALA A 121 4.95 51.31 2.51
N VAL A 122 5.89 50.76 3.29
CA VAL A 122 7.08 51.51 3.74
C VAL A 122 7.98 51.88 2.55
N ILE A 123 8.18 50.98 1.59
CA ILE A 123 8.94 51.25 0.36
C ILE A 123 8.30 52.40 -0.43
N ASP A 124 6.98 52.40 -0.57
CA ASP A 124 6.23 53.45 -1.25
C ASP A 124 6.40 54.82 -0.55
N THR A 125 6.35 54.86 0.79
CA THR A 125 6.70 56.08 1.55
C THR A 125 8.14 56.53 1.32
N ALA A 126 9.10 55.60 1.34
CA ALA A 126 10.51 55.91 1.11
C ALA A 126 10.74 56.47 -0.31
N GLN A 127 10.05 55.95 -1.33
CA GLN A 127 10.13 56.44 -2.71
C GLN A 127 9.59 57.87 -2.85
N ARG A 128 8.47 58.21 -2.19
CA ARG A 128 7.96 59.59 -2.16
C ARG A 128 8.98 60.56 -1.56
N ASN A 129 9.57 60.20 -0.41
CA ASN A 129 10.59 61.02 0.25
C ASN A 129 11.86 61.18 -0.62
N LEU A 130 12.30 60.12 -1.30
CA LEU A 130 13.43 60.18 -2.24
C LEU A 130 13.13 61.08 -3.44
N THR A 131 11.90 61.07 -3.94
CA THR A 131 11.47 61.92 -5.06
C THR A 131 11.47 63.39 -4.64
N GLU A 132 10.91 63.69 -3.45
CA GLU A 132 10.93 65.03 -2.87
C GLU A 132 12.36 65.52 -2.65
N LEU A 133 13.22 64.69 -2.03
CA LEU A 133 14.62 65.03 -1.82
C LEU A 133 15.35 65.29 -3.14
N SER A 134 15.11 64.45 -4.15
CA SER A 134 15.70 64.62 -5.49
C SER A 134 15.27 65.94 -6.13
N SER A 135 13.99 66.32 -6.01
CA SER A 135 13.49 67.62 -6.48
C SER A 135 14.17 68.79 -5.75
N ARG A 136 14.34 68.70 -4.42
CA ARG A 136 15.07 69.71 -3.64
C ARG A 136 16.54 69.81 -4.05
N VAL A 137 17.21 68.69 -4.32
CA VAL A 137 18.61 68.66 -4.76
C VAL A 137 18.76 69.27 -6.15
N VAL A 138 17.85 68.99 -7.08
CA VAL A 138 17.83 69.62 -8.40
C VAL A 138 17.58 71.13 -8.28
N GLY A 139 16.63 71.56 -7.44
CA GLY A 139 16.38 72.99 -7.20
C GLY A 139 17.60 73.71 -6.60
N LEU A 140 18.30 73.07 -5.66
CA LEU A 140 19.57 73.58 -5.13
C LEU A 140 20.65 73.66 -6.22
N GLN A 141 20.75 72.64 -7.08
CA GLN A 141 21.67 72.66 -8.22
C GLN A 141 21.37 73.82 -9.17
N GLU A 142 20.09 74.10 -9.47
CA GLU A 142 19.69 75.21 -10.34
C GLU A 142 20.07 76.59 -9.77
N ILE A 143 19.83 76.82 -8.47
CA ILE A 143 20.26 78.04 -7.78
C ILE A 143 21.79 78.16 -7.82
N LEU A 144 22.50 77.07 -7.56
CA LEU A 144 23.97 77.05 -7.57
C LEU A 144 24.55 77.18 -8.98
N ALA A 145 23.84 76.79 -10.04
CA ALA A 145 24.29 76.96 -11.42
C ALA A 145 24.22 78.44 -11.87
N ASN A 146 23.22 79.19 -11.40
CA ASN A 146 23.04 80.60 -11.75
C ASN A 146 23.87 81.52 -10.84
N LYS A 147 24.79 82.33 -11.40
CA LYS A 147 25.69 83.18 -10.59
C LYS A 147 24.95 84.25 -9.78
N GLN A 148 23.84 84.79 -10.29
CA GLN A 148 23.05 85.84 -9.66
C GLN A 148 22.22 85.27 -8.52
N ALA A 149 21.51 84.16 -8.77
CA ALA A 149 20.73 83.47 -7.75
C ALA A 149 21.62 82.95 -6.60
N ARG A 150 22.78 82.37 -6.93
CA ARG A 150 23.80 81.96 -5.97
C ARG A 150 24.34 83.14 -5.15
N GLY A 151 24.61 84.28 -5.79
CA GLY A 151 25.07 85.50 -5.11
C GLY A 151 24.03 86.05 -4.13
N ALA A 152 22.77 86.17 -4.58
CA ALA A 152 21.66 86.62 -3.74
C ALA A 152 21.40 85.65 -2.57
N PHE A 153 21.48 84.34 -2.80
CA PHE A 153 21.35 83.32 -1.75
C PHE A 153 22.47 83.43 -0.70
N GLY A 154 23.72 83.58 -1.15
CA GLY A 154 24.88 83.77 -0.27
C GLY A 154 24.77 85.05 0.56
N GLN A 155 24.34 86.15 -0.07
CA GLN A 155 24.11 87.43 0.60
C GLN A 155 23.03 87.32 1.68
N GLY A 156 21.84 86.81 1.35
CA GLY A 156 20.76 86.66 2.33
C GLY A 156 21.14 85.74 3.51
N ARG A 157 21.89 84.66 3.24
CA ARG A 157 22.48 83.80 4.28
C ARG A 157 23.43 84.56 5.19
N MET A 158 24.26 85.44 4.64
CA MET A 158 25.23 86.24 5.39
C MET A 158 24.53 87.33 6.21
N GLU A 159 23.52 88.00 5.65
CA GLU A 159 22.68 88.98 6.35
C GLU A 159 21.95 88.36 7.55
N ALA A 160 21.40 87.16 7.39
CA ALA A 160 20.76 86.43 8.49
C ALA A 160 21.73 86.08 9.62
N ILE A 161 22.96 85.62 9.29
CA ILE A 161 24.00 85.34 10.29
C ILE A 161 24.40 86.60 11.05
N VAL A 162 24.53 87.72 10.35
CA VAL A 162 24.86 89.02 10.95
C VAL A 162 23.73 89.48 11.88
N ALA A 163 22.48 89.34 11.47
CA ALA A 163 21.32 89.72 12.30
C ALA A 163 21.13 88.85 13.55
N ASP A 164 21.48 87.57 13.47
CA ASP A 164 21.42 86.65 14.62
C ASP A 164 22.61 86.85 15.58
N GLY A 165 23.78 87.23 15.05
CA GLY A 165 25.03 87.35 15.82
C GLY A 165 25.33 88.73 16.42
N LEU A 166 24.65 89.80 15.96
CA LEU A 166 24.96 91.18 16.38
C LEU A 166 23.70 91.94 16.86
N PRO A 167 23.82 92.82 17.87
CA PRO A 167 22.70 93.60 18.38
C PRO A 167 22.08 94.51 17.31
N THR A 168 20.77 94.70 17.38
CA THR A 168 20.02 95.61 16.50
C THR A 168 20.56 97.04 16.63
N GLY A 169 21.09 97.57 15.52
CA GLY A 169 21.70 98.91 15.44
C GLY A 169 23.23 98.94 15.48
N ALA A 170 23.92 97.81 15.72
CA ALA A 170 25.39 97.74 15.71
C ALA A 170 26.00 97.62 14.29
N TYR A 171 25.16 97.43 13.27
CA TYR A 171 25.58 97.26 11.86
C TYR A 171 24.51 97.84 10.92
N SER A 172 24.87 98.07 9.67
CA SER A 172 23.95 98.45 8.59
C SER A 172 24.34 97.75 7.29
N PHE A 173 23.37 97.20 6.57
CA PHE A 173 23.63 96.58 5.27
C PHE A 173 23.80 97.64 4.17
N GLN A 174 24.77 97.41 3.29
CA GLN A 174 25.03 98.29 2.16
C GLN A 174 23.85 98.23 1.18
N HIS A 175 23.32 99.39 0.78
CA HIS A 175 22.27 99.48 -0.21
C HIS A 175 22.87 99.16 -1.59
N THR A 176 22.23 98.27 -2.34
CA THR A 176 22.64 97.89 -3.71
C THR A 176 21.99 98.80 -4.73
#